data_AF-A0A9E0PT66-F1
#
_entry.id   AF-A0A9E0PT66-F1
#
_cell.length_a   1.000
_cell.length_b   1.000
_cell.length_c   1.000
_cell.angle_alpha   90.00
_cell.angle_beta   90.00
_cell.angle_gamma   90.00
#
_symmetry.space_group_name_H-M   'P 1'
#
loop_
_entity.id
_entity.type
_entity.pdbx_description
1 polymer ?
#
loop_
_entity_poly.entity_id
_entity_poly.type
_entity_poly.pdbx_seq_one_letter_code
_entity_poly.pdbx_strand_id
1 'polypeptide(L)'
;MIDTLLLNKEFFKFKAENLPCLIHYPEKMGGSHLSIVLIADLFAQGHKIIFLCGFPMAQEEFMKQVGGDYSHIKFVANVEDFAGAGEYQMIILGPGNESLLHDASTMVLDFSERIIFIKNIELFSEALFDLVLPRDNIILSGNIDECVAKWKITQKHWNSIIAFNQPQIIIPKLEVPILDPWTAHYKVPAESGAISVLKN
;
A
#
# COMPACT_ATOMS: atom_id res chain seq x y z
N MET A 1 0.66 4.54 -18.95
CA MET A 1 -0.60 3.78 -18.82
C MET A 1 -0.41 2.87 -17.63
N ILE A 2 -1.39 2.78 -16.73
CA ILE A 2 -1.24 1.95 -15.53
C ILE A 2 -1.21 0.49 -15.97
N ASP A 3 -0.24 -0.27 -15.47
CA ASP A 3 -0.16 -1.71 -15.69
C ASP A 3 -1.41 -2.40 -15.11
N THR A 4 -1.75 -3.59 -15.58
CA THR A 4 -3.03 -4.22 -15.26
C THR A 4 -2.90 -5.33 -14.24
N LEU A 5 -3.75 -5.30 -13.20
CA LEU A 5 -3.88 -6.40 -12.26
C LEU A 5 -4.70 -7.53 -12.87
N LEU A 6 -4.21 -8.76 -12.70
CA LEU A 6 -4.91 -9.98 -13.10
C LEU A 6 -5.15 -10.86 -11.87
N LEU A 7 -6.38 -11.35 -11.69
CA LEU A 7 -6.71 -12.37 -10.70
C LEU A 7 -7.14 -13.63 -11.46
N ASN A 8 -6.44 -14.74 -11.24
CA ASN A 8 -6.64 -15.99 -11.98
C ASN A 8 -6.59 -15.78 -13.51
N LYS A 9 -5.70 -14.90 -13.97
CA LYS A 9 -5.49 -14.50 -15.38
C LYS A 9 -6.64 -13.68 -16.00
N GLU A 10 -7.61 -13.26 -15.20
CA GLU A 10 -8.68 -12.36 -15.63
C GLU A 10 -8.45 -10.95 -15.10
N PHE A 11 -9.00 -9.95 -15.81
CA PHE A 11 -8.91 -8.55 -15.39
C PHE A 11 -9.46 -8.39 -13.98
N PHE A 12 -8.62 -7.85 -13.10
CA PHE A 12 -8.95 -7.63 -11.71
C PHE A 12 -8.87 -6.15 -11.38
N LYS A 13 -9.86 -5.67 -10.65
CA LYS A 13 -9.94 -4.30 -10.17
C LYS A 13 -10.01 -4.31 -8.65
N PHE A 14 -8.94 -3.87 -8.01
CA PHE A 14 -8.90 -3.75 -6.56
C PHE A 14 -9.75 -2.56 -6.13
N LYS A 15 -10.54 -2.71 -5.07
CA LYS A 15 -11.49 -1.68 -4.64
C LYS A 15 -11.33 -1.33 -3.17
N ALA A 16 -11.92 -0.21 -2.75
CA ALA A 16 -11.92 0.22 -1.36
C ALA A 16 -12.55 -0.82 -0.42
N GLU A 17 -13.51 -1.63 -0.88
CA GLU A 17 -14.09 -2.69 -0.05
C GLU A 17 -13.07 -3.76 0.32
N ASN A 18 -11.92 -3.87 -0.37
CA ASN A 18 -10.85 -4.80 -0.03
C ASN A 18 -9.96 -4.32 1.13
N LEU A 19 -10.17 -3.09 1.62
CA LEU A 19 -9.42 -2.54 2.76
C LEU A 19 -9.98 -3.04 4.10
N PRO A 20 -9.14 -3.16 5.15
CA PRO A 20 -7.70 -2.95 5.15
C PRO A 20 -6.95 -4.08 4.42
N CYS A 21 -5.82 -3.74 3.80
CA CYS A 21 -5.02 -4.66 2.98
C CYS A 21 -3.57 -4.81 3.47
N LEU A 22 -3.10 -6.05 3.54
CA LEU A 22 -1.68 -6.37 3.78
C LEU A 22 -1.06 -6.98 2.51
N ILE A 23 0.06 -6.44 2.07
CA ILE A 23 0.85 -6.95 0.94
C ILE A 23 2.22 -7.37 1.46
N HIS A 24 2.45 -8.68 1.55
CA HIS A 24 3.70 -9.28 2.00
C HIS A 24 4.57 -9.76 0.84
N TYR A 25 5.84 -9.34 0.84
CA TYR A 25 6.86 -9.87 -0.06
C TYR A 25 8.28 -9.58 0.48
N PRO A 26 9.24 -10.50 0.31
CA PRO A 26 10.66 -10.19 0.39
C PRO A 26 11.16 -9.58 -0.92
N GLU A 27 12.43 -9.19 -0.94
CA GLU A 27 13.05 -8.59 -2.12
C GLU A 27 12.94 -9.48 -3.38
N LYS A 28 12.87 -8.83 -4.55
CA LYS A 28 12.93 -9.47 -5.88
C LYS A 28 11.80 -10.46 -6.20
N MET A 29 10.64 -10.36 -5.53
CA MET A 29 9.45 -11.17 -5.87
C MET A 29 8.37 -10.45 -6.68
N GLY A 30 8.51 -9.14 -6.89
CA GLY A 30 7.55 -8.34 -7.68
C GLY A 30 6.52 -7.58 -6.87
N GLY A 31 6.45 -7.83 -5.56
CA GLY A 31 5.47 -7.16 -4.71
C GLY A 31 5.62 -5.65 -4.64
N SER A 32 6.85 -5.12 -4.80
CA SER A 32 7.06 -3.68 -4.93
C SER A 32 6.38 -3.08 -6.16
N HIS A 33 6.35 -3.79 -7.29
CA HIS A 33 5.70 -3.30 -8.51
C HIS A 33 4.19 -3.47 -8.39
N LEU A 34 3.73 -4.65 -7.93
CA LEU A 34 2.31 -4.92 -7.71
C LEU A 34 1.65 -3.90 -6.78
N SER A 35 2.29 -3.55 -5.66
CA SER A 35 1.70 -2.59 -4.72
C SER A 35 1.61 -1.17 -5.29
N ILE A 36 2.55 -0.79 -6.17
CA ILE A 36 2.49 0.49 -6.88
C ILE A 36 1.40 0.50 -7.95
N VAL A 37 1.24 -0.59 -8.71
CA VAL A 37 0.15 -0.73 -9.67
C VAL A 37 -1.21 -0.68 -8.97
N LEU A 38 -1.35 -1.36 -7.84
CA LEU A 38 -2.56 -1.36 -7.03
C LEU A 38 -2.92 0.04 -6.53
N ILE A 39 -1.97 0.78 -5.97
CA ILE A 39 -2.26 2.15 -5.49
C ILE A 39 -2.51 3.13 -6.65
N ALA A 40 -1.85 2.93 -7.81
CA ALA A 40 -2.12 3.69 -9.02
C ALA A 40 -3.53 3.43 -9.56
N ASP A 41 -4.00 2.19 -9.55
CA ASP A 41 -5.38 1.84 -9.92
C ASP A 41 -6.39 2.51 -8.98
N LEU A 42 -6.18 2.47 -7.65
CA LEU A 42 -7.03 3.19 -6.69
C LEU A 42 -7.03 4.71 -6.91
N PHE A 43 -5.88 5.29 -7.27
CA PHE A 43 -5.78 6.69 -7.64
C PHE A 43 -6.57 6.98 -8.93
N ALA A 44 -6.45 6.15 -9.98
CA ALA A 44 -7.24 6.32 -11.20
C ALA A 44 -8.75 6.16 -10.98
N GLN A 45 -9.15 5.43 -9.93
CA GLN A 45 -10.54 5.30 -9.50
C GLN A 45 -11.07 6.53 -8.73
N GLY A 46 -10.25 7.55 -8.47
CA GLY A 46 -10.64 8.78 -7.79
C GLY A 46 -10.50 8.75 -6.27
N HIS A 47 -9.90 7.71 -5.69
CA HIS A 47 -9.69 7.64 -4.24
C HIS A 47 -8.64 8.65 -3.78
N LYS A 48 -8.92 9.31 -2.65
CA LYS A 48 -7.95 10.16 -1.97
C LYS A 48 -6.96 9.32 -1.17
N ILE A 49 -5.67 9.59 -1.33
CA ILE A 49 -4.60 8.74 -0.81
C ILE A 49 -3.54 9.59 -0.10
N ILE A 50 -3.00 9.06 0.98
CA ILE A 50 -1.73 9.50 1.59
C ILE A 50 -0.71 8.40 1.35
N PHE A 51 0.39 8.73 0.71
CA PHE A 51 1.44 7.80 0.33
C PHE A 51 2.72 8.10 1.09
N LEU A 52 3.13 7.15 1.93
CA LEU A 52 4.44 7.11 2.57
C LEU A 52 5.22 5.88 2.11
N CYS A 53 6.50 6.06 1.79
CA CYS A 53 7.40 4.95 1.47
C CYS A 53 8.81 5.20 1.98
N GLY A 54 9.59 4.14 2.21
CA GLY A 54 10.98 4.28 2.63
C GLY A 54 11.95 4.81 1.55
N PHE A 55 11.63 4.64 0.26
CA PHE A 55 12.55 4.97 -0.83
C PHE A 55 11.91 5.82 -1.94
N PRO A 56 12.60 6.84 -2.49
CA PRO A 56 12.10 7.68 -3.57
C PRO A 56 11.67 6.91 -4.83
N MET A 57 12.35 5.80 -5.15
CA MET A 57 12.08 4.99 -6.35
C MET A 57 10.63 4.49 -6.42
N ALA A 58 9.98 4.27 -5.28
CA ALA A 58 8.57 3.88 -5.24
C ALA A 58 7.64 5.01 -5.70
N GLN A 59 7.97 6.25 -5.35
CA GLN A 59 7.22 7.45 -5.77
C GLN A 59 7.44 7.69 -7.25
N GLU A 60 8.68 7.57 -7.74
CA GLU A 60 9.00 7.66 -9.17
C GLU A 60 8.25 6.62 -9.99
N GLU A 61 8.19 5.38 -9.51
CA GLU A 61 7.44 4.31 -10.19
C GLU A 61 5.95 4.60 -10.21
N PHE A 62 5.37 5.07 -9.10
CA PHE A 62 3.98 5.53 -9.07
C PHE A 62 3.72 6.62 -10.12
N MET A 63 4.61 7.62 -10.21
CA MET A 63 4.48 8.69 -11.19
C MET A 63 4.47 8.18 -12.63
N LYS A 64 5.28 7.16 -12.95
CA LYS A 64 5.27 6.51 -14.28
C LYS A 64 3.94 5.83 -14.56
N GLN A 65 3.37 5.13 -13.58
CA GLN A 65 2.09 4.43 -13.73
C GLN A 65 0.95 5.42 -14.06
N VAL A 66 0.88 6.54 -13.33
CA VAL A 66 -0.16 7.56 -13.53
C VAL A 66 0.13 8.53 -14.69
N GLY A 67 1.17 8.27 -15.48
CA GLY A 67 1.48 9.06 -16.69
C GLY A 67 2.08 10.44 -16.43
N GLY A 68 2.63 10.68 -15.24
CA GLY A 68 3.26 11.95 -14.88
C GLY A 68 2.29 13.12 -14.74
N ASP A 69 1.00 12.87 -14.52
CA ASP A 69 0.04 13.91 -14.17
C ASP A 69 0.21 14.34 -12.71
N TYR A 70 0.76 15.53 -12.51
CA TYR A 70 1.01 16.13 -11.20
C TYR A 70 -0.16 16.98 -10.68
N SER A 71 -1.18 17.25 -11.50
CA SER A 71 -2.24 18.21 -11.17
C SER A 71 -3.09 17.82 -9.96
N HIS A 72 -3.14 16.52 -9.65
CA HIS A 72 -3.88 15.95 -8.52
C HIS A 72 -2.98 15.42 -7.40
N ILE A 73 -1.67 15.74 -7.44
CA ILE A 73 -0.66 15.24 -6.52
C ILE A 73 0.03 16.39 -5.79
N LYS A 74 0.05 16.32 -4.46
CA LYS A 74 0.83 17.22 -3.60
C LYS A 74 2.01 16.46 -3.01
N PHE A 75 3.21 16.98 -3.19
CA PHE A 75 4.39 16.54 -2.45
C PHE A 75 4.53 17.34 -1.16
N VAL A 76 4.83 16.65 -0.07
CA VAL A 76 5.02 17.24 1.26
C VAL A 76 6.38 16.76 1.77
N ALA A 77 7.36 17.65 1.83
CA ALA A 77 8.69 17.38 2.36
C ALA A 77 8.86 17.93 3.79
N ASN A 78 8.04 18.91 4.17
CA ASN A 78 8.03 19.57 5.47
C ASN A 78 6.59 19.94 5.87
N VAL A 79 6.43 20.51 7.07
CA VAL A 79 5.12 20.86 7.64
C VAL A 79 4.45 21.99 6.85
N GLU A 80 5.22 22.94 6.35
CA GLU A 80 4.73 24.09 5.58
C GLU A 80 4.06 23.66 4.27
N ASP A 81 4.51 22.55 3.68
CA ASP A 81 3.94 21.99 2.46
C ASP A 81 2.51 21.46 2.62
N PHE A 82 1.99 21.28 3.86
CA PHE A 82 0.60 20.87 4.09
C PHE A 82 -0.43 21.93 3.71
N ALA A 83 -0.01 23.20 3.51
CA ALA A 83 -0.91 24.25 3.07
C ALA A 83 -1.63 23.87 1.76
N GLY A 84 -2.97 23.74 1.83
CA GLY A 84 -3.82 23.33 0.72
C GLY A 84 -3.73 21.85 0.33
N ALA A 85 -2.97 21.01 1.04
CA ALA A 85 -2.77 19.60 0.67
C ALA A 85 -4.08 18.78 0.65
N GLY A 86 -5.06 19.16 1.48
CA GLY A 86 -6.38 18.52 1.52
C GLY A 86 -7.19 18.63 0.22
N GLU A 87 -6.86 19.58 -0.66
CA GLU A 87 -7.52 19.73 -1.97
C GLU A 87 -7.04 18.70 -3.00
N TYR A 88 -5.88 18.08 -2.75
CA TYR A 88 -5.27 17.13 -3.66
C TYR A 88 -5.77 15.72 -3.39
N GLN A 89 -5.91 14.95 -4.47
CA GLN A 89 -6.32 13.57 -4.37
C GLN A 89 -5.20 12.72 -3.75
N MET A 90 -3.96 12.91 -4.18
CA MET A 90 -2.80 12.20 -3.63
C MET A 90 -1.91 13.18 -2.84
N ILE A 91 -1.53 12.80 -1.62
CA ILE A 91 -0.51 13.48 -0.84
C ILE A 91 0.67 12.51 -0.68
N ILE A 92 1.81 12.84 -1.28
CA ILE A 92 3.05 12.05 -1.20
C ILE A 92 3.95 12.69 -0.15
N LEU A 93 4.21 11.93 0.92
CA LEU A 93 5.09 12.36 2.01
C LEU A 93 6.55 12.08 1.67
N GLY A 94 7.46 12.90 2.19
CA GLY A 94 8.90 12.72 2.06
C GLY A 94 9.33 11.29 2.42
N PRO A 95 10.19 10.63 1.62
CA PRO A 95 10.58 9.24 1.86
C PRO A 95 11.16 9.01 3.26
N GLY A 96 10.71 7.96 3.94
CA GLY A 96 11.16 7.61 5.29
C GLY A 96 10.71 8.57 6.39
N ASN A 97 9.96 9.63 6.08
CA ASN A 97 9.63 10.66 7.05
C ASN A 97 8.33 10.35 7.81
N GLU A 98 8.46 9.57 8.89
CA GLU A 98 7.33 9.17 9.74
C GLU A 98 6.63 10.37 10.40
N SER A 99 7.36 11.43 10.74
CA SER A 99 6.75 12.58 11.42
C SER A 99 5.73 13.27 10.52
N LEU A 100 5.96 13.31 9.21
CA LEU A 100 4.99 13.88 8.27
C LEU A 100 3.68 13.09 8.24
N LEU A 101 3.67 11.79 8.50
CA LEU A 101 2.42 11.03 8.58
C LEU A 101 1.64 11.40 9.84
N HIS A 102 2.35 11.61 10.95
CA HIS A 102 1.76 12.13 12.17
C HIS A 102 1.22 13.55 11.97
N ASP A 103 1.98 14.44 11.34
CA ASP A 103 1.56 15.80 11.03
C ASP A 103 0.33 15.80 10.11
N ALA A 104 0.33 14.96 9.06
CA ALA A 104 -0.82 14.77 8.18
C ALA A 104 -2.09 14.39 8.95
N SER A 105 -1.97 13.55 9.99
CA SER A 105 -3.10 13.13 10.82
C SER A 105 -3.78 14.26 11.58
N THR A 106 -3.09 15.39 11.74
CA THR A 106 -3.58 16.59 12.44
C THR A 106 -3.91 17.73 11.49
N MET A 107 -3.21 17.84 10.36
CA MET A 107 -3.31 18.97 9.45
C MET A 107 -4.23 18.71 8.24
N VAL A 108 -4.41 17.45 7.85
CA VAL A 108 -5.27 17.10 6.71
C VAL A 108 -6.69 16.84 7.22
N LEU A 109 -7.62 17.76 6.93
CA LEU A 109 -8.99 17.72 7.47
C LEU A 109 -9.72 16.41 7.17
N ASP A 110 -9.51 15.84 5.98
CA ASP A 110 -10.14 14.60 5.52
C ASP A 110 -9.24 13.37 5.73
N PHE A 111 -8.25 13.42 6.63
CA PHE A 111 -7.30 12.32 6.87
C PHE A 111 -7.99 10.98 7.17
N SER A 112 -9.11 10.98 7.89
CA SER A 112 -9.87 9.76 8.19
C SER A 112 -10.55 9.11 6.98
N GLU A 113 -10.81 9.88 5.93
CA GLU A 113 -11.46 9.41 4.70
C GLU A 113 -10.44 8.90 3.67
N ARG A 114 -9.16 9.27 3.83
CA ARG A 114 -8.09 8.91 2.90
C ARG A 114 -7.62 7.48 3.12
N ILE A 115 -7.24 6.84 2.01
CA ILE A 115 -6.48 5.59 2.04
C ILE A 115 -5.05 5.92 2.43
N ILE A 116 -4.55 5.29 3.49
CA ILE A 116 -3.14 5.41 3.90
C ILE A 116 -2.37 4.24 3.30
N PHE A 117 -1.48 4.53 2.35
CA PHE A 117 -0.59 3.54 1.76
C PHE A 117 0.82 3.69 2.33
N ILE A 118 1.29 2.65 3.00
CA ILE A 118 2.65 2.58 3.55
C ILE A 118 3.40 1.48 2.85
N LYS A 119 4.49 1.85 2.19
CA LYS A 119 5.36 0.92 1.47
C LYS A 119 6.74 0.83 2.11
N ASN A 120 7.32 -0.37 2.08
CA ASN A 120 8.54 -0.72 2.80
C ASN A 120 8.33 -0.66 4.31
N ILE A 121 7.28 -1.36 4.77
CA ILE A 121 6.86 -1.39 6.18
C ILE A 121 7.96 -1.87 7.13
N GLU A 122 8.92 -2.64 6.65
CA GLU A 122 10.09 -3.11 7.40
C GLU A 122 11.00 -1.97 7.89
N LEU A 123 10.90 -0.77 7.31
CA LEU A 123 11.78 0.36 7.62
C LEU A 123 11.25 1.30 8.72
N PHE A 124 10.01 1.11 9.15
CA PHE A 124 9.33 2.06 10.03
C PHE A 124 9.25 1.61 11.48
N SER A 125 9.18 2.58 12.38
CA SER A 125 9.09 2.38 13.82
C SER A 125 7.73 1.86 14.27
N GLU A 126 7.68 1.31 15.49
CA GLU A 126 6.41 0.91 16.12
C GLU A 126 5.40 2.06 16.25
N ALA A 127 5.88 3.29 16.48
CA ALA A 127 5.02 4.45 16.68
C ALA A 127 4.17 4.77 15.44
N LEU A 128 4.72 4.57 14.24
CA LEU A 128 3.98 4.68 12.99
C LEU A 128 2.85 3.64 12.92
N PHE A 129 3.11 2.39 13.35
CA PHE A 129 2.09 1.35 13.35
C PHE A 129 0.98 1.59 14.38
N ASP A 130 1.32 2.16 15.53
CA ASP A 130 0.33 2.56 16.55
C ASP A 130 -0.63 3.63 16.00
N LEU A 131 -0.17 4.51 15.11
CA LEU A 131 -0.99 5.52 14.45
C LEU A 131 -1.95 4.93 13.40
N VAL A 132 -1.52 3.93 12.62
CA VAL A 132 -2.26 3.50 11.42
C VAL A 132 -3.02 2.19 11.57
N LEU A 133 -2.58 1.25 12.41
CA LEU A 133 -3.27 -0.03 12.57
C LEU A 133 -4.73 0.06 13.07
N PRO A 134 -5.13 1.06 13.88
CA PRO A 134 -6.54 1.25 14.22
C PRO A 134 -7.46 1.60 13.06
N ARG A 135 -6.93 1.92 11.88
CA ARG A 135 -7.71 2.40 10.72
C ARG A 135 -8.08 1.28 9.76
N ASP A 136 -9.22 1.42 9.10
CA ASP A 136 -9.68 0.45 8.09
C ASP A 136 -9.25 0.82 6.67
N ASN A 137 -9.07 2.11 6.37
CA ASN A 137 -8.62 2.60 5.07
C ASN A 137 -7.10 2.55 4.95
N ILE A 138 -6.47 1.38 5.11
CA ILE A 138 -5.01 1.25 5.07
C ILE A 138 -4.53 0.13 4.15
N ILE A 139 -3.38 0.35 3.54
CA ILE A 139 -2.61 -0.64 2.80
C ILE A 139 -1.19 -0.64 3.36
N LEU A 140 -0.76 -1.77 3.91
CA LEU A 140 0.60 -2.00 4.37
C LEU A 140 1.33 -2.90 3.38
N SER A 141 2.48 -2.48 2.86
CA SER A 141 3.21 -3.19 1.79
C SER A 141 4.69 -3.35 2.11
N GLY A 142 5.18 -4.59 2.22
CA GLY A 142 6.61 -4.87 2.43
C GLY A 142 6.88 -6.21 3.11
N ASN A 143 8.05 -6.34 3.73
CA ASN A 143 8.45 -7.58 4.38
C ASN A 143 8.02 -7.62 5.86
N ILE A 144 6.83 -8.17 6.14
CA ILE A 144 6.32 -8.31 7.51
C ILE A 144 7.28 -9.07 8.46
N ASP A 145 8.08 -10.01 7.95
CA ASP A 145 8.99 -10.78 8.81
C ASP A 145 10.12 -9.92 9.37
N GLU A 146 10.46 -8.83 8.68
CA GLU A 146 11.47 -7.84 9.08
C GLU A 146 10.89 -6.67 9.87
N CYS A 147 9.56 -6.53 9.94
CA CYS A 147 8.93 -5.46 10.69
C CYS A 147 9.13 -5.59 12.21
N VAL A 148 9.44 -4.45 12.84
CA VAL A 148 9.45 -4.31 14.31
C VAL A 148 8.08 -4.59 14.93
N ALA A 149 7.00 -4.12 14.28
CA ALA A 149 5.62 -4.26 14.76
C ALA A 149 4.90 -5.51 14.22
N LYS A 150 5.63 -6.52 13.72
CA LYS A 150 5.03 -7.69 13.04
C LYS A 150 3.88 -8.35 13.81
N TRP A 151 4.00 -8.46 15.14
CA TRP A 151 2.94 -9.01 15.99
C TRP A 151 1.67 -8.15 16.03
N LYS A 152 1.80 -6.82 16.04
CA LYS A 152 0.65 -5.90 15.99
C LYS A 152 -0.02 -5.98 14.61
N ILE A 153 0.79 -6.06 13.55
CA ILE A 153 0.32 -6.20 12.17
C ILE A 153 -0.48 -7.50 11.98
N THR A 154 0.00 -8.64 12.51
CA THR A 154 -0.71 -9.93 12.36
C THR A 154 -1.96 -10.07 13.23
N GLN A 155 -2.09 -9.26 14.28
CA GLN A 155 -3.30 -9.21 15.11
C GLN A 155 -4.44 -8.40 14.49
N LYS A 156 -4.13 -7.50 13.55
CA LYS A 156 -5.16 -6.74 12.83
C LYS A 156 -6.01 -7.68 11.97
N HIS A 157 -7.32 -7.43 11.96
CA HIS A 157 -8.22 -8.06 11.01
C HIS A 157 -8.03 -7.44 9.62
N TRP A 158 -7.44 -8.20 8.70
CA TRP A 158 -7.25 -7.81 7.31
C TRP A 158 -8.43 -8.30 6.46
N ASN A 159 -9.03 -7.41 5.68
CA ASN A 159 -10.07 -7.82 4.73
C ASN A 159 -9.46 -8.44 3.47
N SER A 160 -8.28 -7.97 3.07
CA SER A 160 -7.49 -8.62 2.02
C SER A 160 -6.03 -8.79 2.41
N ILE A 161 -5.44 -9.88 1.92
CA ILE A 161 -4.02 -10.19 2.07
C ILE A 161 -3.50 -10.61 0.69
N ILE A 162 -2.37 -10.03 0.28
CA ILE A 162 -1.61 -10.38 -0.91
C ILE A 162 -0.24 -10.87 -0.43
N ALA A 163 0.14 -12.11 -0.72
CA ALA A 163 1.39 -12.67 -0.25
C ALA A 163 2.15 -13.38 -1.38
N PHE A 164 3.42 -13.00 -1.61
CA PHE A 164 4.28 -13.62 -2.62
C PHE A 164 4.94 -14.92 -2.16
N ASN A 165 4.97 -15.15 -0.85
CA ASN A 165 5.52 -16.31 -0.18
C ASN A 165 4.78 -16.48 1.15
N GLN A 166 4.90 -17.66 1.75
CA GLN A 166 4.47 -17.86 3.13
C GLN A 166 5.35 -17.00 4.06
N PRO A 167 4.77 -16.06 4.84
CA PRO A 167 5.52 -15.35 5.88
C PRO A 167 5.98 -16.33 6.97
N GLN A 168 7.11 -16.01 7.61
CA GLN A 168 7.58 -16.76 8.77
C GLN A 168 6.70 -16.53 10.00
N ILE A 169 6.18 -15.31 10.16
CA ILE A 169 5.17 -15.02 11.17
C ILE A 169 3.81 -15.61 10.77
N ILE A 170 3.11 -16.20 11.74
CA ILE A 170 1.78 -16.76 11.51
C ILE A 170 0.79 -15.61 11.28
N ILE A 171 0.19 -15.58 10.10
CA ILE A 171 -0.97 -14.77 9.77
C ILE A 171 -2.19 -15.69 9.79
N PRO A 172 -3.20 -15.45 10.64
CA PRO A 172 -4.35 -16.33 10.75
C PRO A 172 -5.05 -16.55 9.40
N LYS A 173 -5.33 -17.82 9.08
CA LYS A 173 -6.06 -18.23 7.86
C LYS A 173 -5.35 -17.88 6.53
N LEU A 174 -4.04 -17.60 6.58
CA LEU A 174 -3.21 -17.44 5.39
C LEU A 174 -2.37 -18.70 5.15
N GLU A 175 -2.66 -19.38 4.05
CA GLU A 175 -1.82 -20.46 3.50
C GLU A 175 -1.49 -20.08 2.07
N VAL A 176 -0.21 -19.82 1.80
CA VAL A 176 0.26 -19.42 0.47
C VAL A 176 0.62 -20.68 -0.31
N PRO A 177 -0.06 -20.98 -1.44
CA PRO A 177 0.29 -22.14 -2.27
C PRO A 177 1.64 -21.94 -2.97
N ILE A 178 2.11 -22.97 -3.66
CA ILE A 178 3.23 -22.81 -4.60
C ILE A 178 2.75 -21.93 -5.76
N LEU A 179 3.50 -20.86 -6.06
CA LEU A 179 3.16 -19.86 -7.06
C LEU A 179 4.22 -19.82 -8.16
N ASP A 180 3.79 -19.44 -9.36
CA ASP A 180 4.72 -19.07 -10.43
C ASP A 180 5.51 -17.80 -10.05
N PRO A 181 6.71 -17.58 -10.63
CA PRO A 181 7.45 -16.35 -10.41
C PRO A 181 6.61 -15.10 -10.68
N TRP A 182 6.83 -14.04 -9.89
CA TRP A 182 6.13 -12.75 -10.00
C TRP A 182 4.61 -12.81 -9.78
N THR A 183 4.11 -13.91 -9.23
CA THR A 183 2.70 -14.09 -8.87
C THR A 183 2.57 -14.10 -7.35
N ALA A 184 1.51 -13.52 -6.83
CA ALA A 184 1.15 -13.55 -5.42
C ALA A 184 -0.14 -14.31 -5.19
N HIS A 185 -0.34 -14.78 -3.97
CA HIS A 185 -1.62 -15.28 -3.52
C HIS A 185 -2.45 -14.11 -3.00
N TYR A 186 -3.60 -13.86 -3.62
CA TYR A 186 -4.62 -12.95 -3.15
C TYR A 186 -5.65 -13.71 -2.32
N LYS A 187 -5.96 -13.19 -1.13
CA LYS A 187 -6.90 -13.80 -0.18
C LYS A 187 -7.83 -12.76 0.40
N VAL A 188 -9.14 -13.03 0.34
CA VAL A 188 -10.19 -12.38 1.13
C VAL A 188 -11.08 -13.47 1.76
N PRO A 189 -12.07 -13.14 2.62
CA PRO A 189 -12.91 -14.16 3.24
C PRO A 189 -13.67 -15.04 2.24
N ALA A 190 -14.19 -14.46 1.15
CA ALA A 190 -15.06 -15.14 0.19
C ALA A 190 -14.33 -15.79 -0.99
N GLU A 191 -13.13 -15.32 -1.34
CA GLU A 191 -12.39 -15.75 -2.53
C GLU A 191 -10.88 -15.77 -2.29
N SER A 192 -10.18 -16.50 -3.15
CA SER A 192 -8.73 -16.50 -3.20
C SER A 192 -8.25 -16.86 -4.59
N GLY A 193 -7.07 -16.39 -4.98
CA GLY A 193 -6.53 -16.70 -6.30
C GLY A 193 -5.10 -16.27 -6.48
N ALA A 194 -4.57 -16.52 -7.67
CA ALA A 194 -3.27 -16.05 -8.10
C ALA A 194 -3.43 -14.64 -8.66
N ILE A 195 -2.79 -13.64 -8.04
CA ILE A 195 -2.75 -12.26 -8.53
C ILE A 195 -1.39 -11.94 -9.16
N SER A 196 -1.39 -11.26 -10.30
CA SER A 196 -0.19 -10.83 -11.01
C SER A 196 -0.39 -9.50 -11.72
N VAL A 197 0.70 -8.96 -12.27
CA VAL A 197 0.69 -7.72 -13.05
C VAL A 197 1.01 -8.02 -14.51
N LEU A 198 0.18 -7.53 -15.42
CA LEU A 198 0.43 -7.47 -16.85
C LEU A 198 0.93 -6.07 -17.22
N LYS A 199 2.14 -5.98 -17.77
CA LYS A 199 2.72 -4.70 -18.19
C LYS A 199 2.08 -4.18 -19.48
N ASN A 200 1.77 -2.88 -19.50
CA ASN A 200 1.18 -2.17 -20.63
C ASN A 200 2.20 -1.34 -21.44
#